data_AF-A0A7W1FGZ8-F1
#
_entry.id   AF-A0A7W1FGZ8-F1
#
_cell.length_a   1.000
_cell.length_b   1.000
_cell.length_c   1.000
_cell.angle_alpha   90.00
_cell.angle_beta   90.00
_cell.angle_gamma   90.00
#
_symmetry.space_group_name_H-M   'P 1'
#
loop_
_entity.id
_entity.type
_entity.pdbx_description
1 polymer ?
#
loop_
_entity_poly.entity_id
_entity_poly.type
_entity_poly.pdbx_seq_one_letter_code
_entity_poly.pdbx_strand_id
1 'polypeptide(L)'
;MKRRCIYSFITIGLISAIFVSCAKKSETEENKRPLNTALITENLSKAEELSKQHNDLSKLREAIKLLAQVRDADNRNYEVEWKFARCNYFLGKLISDEKEGEKIFKEGEAAGKIASRLEPNKPDGFFWYGANLGEQAKRSPLTKGLTSVDDIRSAMNRVIEIEPAYQGASAFDVLAQIELSTGLVGGKPEKAVEYLEKAIELEKENAYIRLHLAQAYLAVNRDSEAKKQLNYIMQMKPSPDYLPEYEESLKEAKKLIATRF
;
A
#
# COMPACT_ATOMS: atom_id res chain seq x y z
N MET A 1 20.81 -10.42 77.69
CA MET A 1 19.99 -10.49 78.92
C MET A 1 19.18 -9.20 79.07
N LYS A 2 17.84 -9.31 79.04
CA LYS A 2 16.82 -8.55 79.81
C LYS A 2 17.16 -7.09 80.19
N ARG A 3 16.50 -6.06 79.63
CA ARG A 3 15.25 -5.36 80.10
C ARG A 3 15.49 -3.85 79.78
N ARG A 4 14.56 -2.92 79.56
CA ARG A 4 13.08 -2.82 79.57
C ARG A 4 12.72 -1.46 78.92
N CYS A 5 11.52 -1.40 78.34
CA CYS A 5 10.58 -0.28 78.09
C CYS A 5 11.00 1.17 78.39
N ILE A 6 10.55 2.10 77.54
CA ILE A 6 9.44 3.05 77.81
C ILE A 6 8.95 3.66 76.48
N TYR A 7 7.63 3.65 76.28
CA TYR A 7 6.90 4.32 75.21
C TYR A 7 6.81 5.83 75.50
N SER A 8 6.99 6.66 74.48
CA SER A 8 6.38 8.00 74.43
C SER A 8 5.90 8.29 73.00
N PHE A 9 4.58 8.43 72.90
CA PHE A 9 3.87 8.91 71.72
C PHE A 9 4.30 10.35 71.39
N ILE A 10 4.75 10.59 70.16
CA ILE A 10 4.72 11.92 69.55
C ILE A 10 4.18 11.75 68.12
N THR A 11 2.89 12.03 67.98
CA THR A 11 2.22 12.28 66.71
C THR A 11 2.59 13.67 66.22
N ILE A 12 3.33 13.79 65.11
CA ILE A 12 3.45 15.05 64.35
C ILE A 12 3.28 14.72 62.85
N GLY A 13 2.31 15.40 62.24
CA GLY A 13 1.64 15.03 61.01
C GLY A 13 2.47 15.08 59.73
N LEU A 14 2.06 14.22 58.78
CA LEU A 14 2.39 14.36 57.36
C LEU A 14 1.78 15.65 56.83
N ILE A 15 2.63 16.64 56.55
CA ILE A 15 2.28 17.76 55.68
C ILE A 15 2.43 17.24 54.24
N SER A 16 1.33 16.79 53.66
CA SER A 16 1.20 16.55 52.22
C SER A 16 1.21 17.89 51.50
N ALA A 17 2.37 18.33 51.03
CA ALA A 17 2.46 19.47 50.12
C ALA A 17 1.85 19.06 48.77
N ILE A 18 0.58 19.39 48.57
CA ILE A 18 -0.07 19.34 47.26
C ILE A 18 0.56 20.46 46.44
N PHE A 19 1.50 20.10 45.56
CA PHE A 19 1.88 20.97 44.45
C PHE A 19 0.69 21.04 43.50
N VAL A 20 -0.19 22.01 43.71
CA VAL A 20 -1.09 22.51 42.67
C VAL A 20 -0.19 23.20 41.64
N SER A 21 0.35 22.40 40.72
CA SER A 21 0.90 22.93 39.49
C SER A 21 -0.28 23.43 38.68
N CYS A 22 -0.56 24.74 38.77
CA CYS A 22 -1.38 25.44 37.80
C CYS A 22 -0.67 25.33 36.44
N ALA A 23 -0.96 24.26 35.71
CA ALA A 23 -0.72 24.20 34.29
C ALA A 23 -1.59 25.30 33.66
N LYS A 24 -0.95 26.44 33.41
CA LYS A 24 -1.48 27.51 32.57
C LYS A 24 -1.68 26.87 31.19
N LYS A 25 -2.90 26.40 30.91
CA LYS A 25 -3.31 25.88 29.60
C LYS A 25 -3.08 27.05 28.64
N SER A 26 -2.01 26.99 27.85
CA SER A 26 -1.72 28.03 26.87
C SER A 26 -2.88 28.08 25.88
N GLU A 27 -3.46 29.26 25.71
CA GLU A 27 -4.46 29.59 24.70
C GLU A 27 -3.85 29.45 23.30
N THR A 28 -3.73 28.21 22.82
CA THR A 28 -3.55 27.86 21.40
C THR A 28 -4.14 26.46 21.13
N GLU A 29 -5.27 26.11 21.76
CA GLU A 29 -6.25 25.27 21.09
C GLU A 29 -7.00 26.19 20.12
N GLU A 30 -6.32 26.56 19.03
CA GLU A 30 -6.97 27.16 17.88
C GLU A 30 -8.03 26.13 17.46
N ASN A 31 -9.31 26.46 17.72
CA ASN A 31 -10.46 25.68 17.28
C ASN A 31 -10.45 25.69 15.75
N LYS A 32 -9.59 24.85 15.16
CA LYS A 32 -9.47 24.68 13.72
C LYS A 32 -10.79 24.10 13.27
N ARG A 33 -11.63 24.97 12.72
CA ARG A 33 -12.88 24.55 12.10
C ARG A 33 -12.54 23.47 11.06
N PRO A 34 -13.35 22.41 10.96
CA PRO A 34 -13.16 21.40 9.93
C PRO A 34 -13.08 22.08 8.57
N LEU A 35 -12.25 21.54 7.69
CA LEU A 35 -12.11 22.07 6.34
C LEU A 35 -13.46 22.14 5.63
N ASN A 36 -13.67 23.20 4.86
CA ASN A 36 -14.89 23.40 4.11
C ASN A 36 -15.08 22.25 3.10
N THR A 37 -16.23 21.58 3.14
CA THR A 37 -16.61 20.50 2.23
C THR A 37 -16.43 20.89 0.75
N ALA A 38 -16.76 22.13 0.39
CA ALA A 38 -16.58 22.61 -0.99
C ALA A 38 -15.10 22.59 -1.43
N LEU A 39 -14.18 22.95 -0.54
CA LEU A 39 -12.74 22.90 -0.80
C LEU A 39 -12.24 21.46 -0.95
N ILE A 40 -12.73 20.55 -0.10
CA ILE A 40 -12.42 19.12 -0.20
C ILE A 40 -12.86 18.58 -1.56
N THR A 41 -14.11 18.85 -1.96
CA THR A 41 -14.66 18.40 -3.24
C THR A 41 -13.90 18.99 -4.44
N GLU A 42 -13.56 20.27 -4.40
CA GLU A 42 -12.79 20.94 -5.46
C GLU A 42 -11.39 20.33 -5.63
N ASN A 43 -10.65 20.17 -4.53
CA ASN A 43 -9.30 19.61 -4.58
C ASN A 43 -9.30 18.14 -4.99
N LEU A 44 -10.28 17.34 -4.53
CA LEU A 44 -10.47 15.97 -4.99
C LEU A 44 -10.68 15.89 -6.50
N SER A 45 -11.58 16.72 -7.04
CA SER A 45 -11.90 16.73 -8.46
C SER A 45 -10.68 17.11 -9.33
N LYS A 46 -9.96 18.17 -8.94
CA LYS A 46 -8.75 18.61 -9.65
C LYS A 46 -7.63 17.58 -9.57
N ALA A 47 -7.41 16.98 -8.40
CA ALA A 47 -6.40 15.95 -8.22
C ALA A 47 -6.71 14.70 -9.07
N GLU A 48 -7.98 14.31 -9.16
CA GLU A 48 -8.40 13.17 -10.00
C GLU A 48 -8.07 13.44 -11.48
N GLU A 49 -8.43 14.61 -11.99
CA GLU A 49 -8.17 15.00 -13.38
C GLU A 49 -6.66 15.00 -13.70
N LEU A 50 -5.85 15.56 -12.81
CA LEU A 50 -4.39 15.53 -12.93
C LEU A 50 -3.84 14.10 -12.91
N SER A 51 -4.37 13.25 -12.04
CA SER A 51 -3.89 11.87 -11.85
C SER A 51 -4.24 10.91 -12.98
N LYS A 52 -5.15 11.27 -13.90
CA LYS A 52 -5.40 10.47 -15.13
C LYS A 52 -4.13 10.26 -15.94
N GLN A 53 -3.25 11.26 -15.95
CA GLN A 53 -1.93 11.21 -16.58
C GLN A 53 -0.89 10.75 -15.56
N HIS A 54 -1.08 9.55 -15.02
CA HIS A 54 -0.27 8.98 -13.93
C HIS A 54 1.20 8.68 -14.32
N ASN A 55 1.59 8.93 -15.57
CA ASN A 55 2.98 8.90 -16.04
C ASN A 55 3.66 10.28 -16.04
N ASP A 56 2.92 11.36 -15.76
CA ASP A 56 3.44 12.73 -15.68
C ASP A 56 3.79 13.08 -14.22
N LEU A 57 5.09 13.14 -13.94
CA LEU A 57 5.63 13.46 -12.62
C LEU A 57 5.16 14.82 -12.10
N SER A 58 5.04 15.84 -12.96
CA SER A 58 4.60 17.18 -12.53
C SER A 58 3.14 17.16 -12.09
N LYS A 59 2.28 16.48 -12.87
CA LYS A 59 0.85 16.37 -12.55
C LYS A 59 0.60 15.58 -11.28
N LEU A 60 1.35 14.50 -11.05
CA LEU A 60 1.26 13.74 -9.81
C LEU A 60 1.69 14.56 -8.59
N ARG A 61 2.78 15.35 -8.69
CA ARG A 61 3.18 16.26 -7.61
C ARG A 61 2.11 17.30 -7.30
N GLU A 62 1.47 17.86 -8.34
CA GLU A 62 0.37 18.81 -8.17
C GLU A 62 -0.87 18.17 -7.54
N ALA A 63 -1.27 16.98 -7.99
CA ALA A 63 -2.38 16.23 -7.41
C ALA A 63 -2.14 15.92 -5.92
N ILE A 64 -0.94 15.44 -5.57
CA ILE A 64 -0.54 15.19 -4.17
C ILE A 64 -0.60 16.47 -3.35
N LYS A 65 -0.13 17.60 -3.89
CA LYS A 65 -0.19 18.90 -3.20
C LYS A 65 -1.64 19.31 -2.91
N LEU A 66 -2.54 19.18 -3.88
CA LEU A 66 -3.98 19.50 -3.71
C LEU A 66 -4.63 18.62 -2.66
N LEU A 67 -4.36 17.32 -2.70
CA LEU A 67 -4.88 16.35 -1.72
C LEU A 67 -4.31 16.62 -0.33
N ALA A 68 -3.01 16.91 -0.21
CA ALA A 68 -2.36 17.24 1.06
C ALA A 68 -2.99 18.47 1.75
N GLN A 69 -3.40 19.49 0.98
CA GLN A 69 -4.08 20.67 1.52
C GLN A 69 -5.40 20.36 2.20
N VAL A 70 -6.05 19.24 1.83
CA VAL A 70 -7.36 18.84 2.36
C VAL A 70 -7.31 17.62 3.28
N ARG A 71 -6.10 17.20 3.68
CA ARG A 71 -5.94 16.20 4.75
C ARG A 71 -6.05 16.87 6.11
N ASP A 72 -7.12 16.55 6.82
CA ASP A 72 -7.38 17.02 8.17
C ASP A 72 -7.22 15.84 9.16
N ALA A 73 -6.39 16.01 10.19
CA ALA A 73 -6.13 14.97 11.19
C ALA A 73 -7.28 14.73 12.15
N ASP A 74 -8.07 15.77 12.40
CA ASP A 74 -9.19 15.73 13.30
C ASP A 74 -10.47 15.31 12.55
N ASN A 75 -10.51 15.52 11.23
CA ASN A 75 -11.65 15.21 10.36
C ASN A 75 -11.21 14.48 9.08
N ARG A 76 -10.67 13.27 9.24
CA ARG A 76 -10.18 12.45 8.12
C ARG A 76 -11.28 12.16 7.10
N ASN A 77 -10.95 12.25 5.81
CA ASN A 77 -11.85 11.94 4.70
C ASN A 77 -11.36 10.73 3.91
N TYR A 78 -12.21 9.72 3.74
CA TYR A 78 -11.87 8.48 3.04
C TYR A 78 -11.33 8.71 1.64
N GLU A 79 -12.05 9.48 0.81
CA GLU A 79 -11.71 9.74 -0.59
C GLU A 79 -10.36 10.44 -0.73
N VAL A 80 -10.06 11.38 0.17
CA VAL A 80 -8.77 12.09 0.16
C VAL A 80 -7.64 11.12 0.47
N GLU A 81 -7.78 10.29 1.50
CA GLU A 81 -6.70 9.43 1.99
C GLU A 81 -6.34 8.34 0.99
N TRP A 82 -7.30 7.62 0.40
CA TRP A 82 -6.96 6.55 -0.55
C TRP A 82 -6.44 7.11 -1.89
N LYS A 83 -6.97 8.24 -2.37
CA LYS A 83 -6.46 8.89 -3.59
C LYS A 83 -5.07 9.47 -3.37
N PHE A 84 -4.80 10.02 -2.18
CA PHE A 84 -3.46 10.45 -1.80
C PHE A 84 -2.49 9.26 -1.80
N ALA A 85 -2.89 8.11 -1.25
CA ALA A 85 -2.10 6.89 -1.28
C ALA A 85 -1.81 6.40 -2.71
N ARG A 86 -2.82 6.41 -3.59
CA ARG A 86 -2.68 6.07 -5.01
C ARG A 86 -1.72 7.00 -5.74
N CYS A 87 -1.86 8.31 -5.59
CA CYS A 87 -0.98 9.26 -6.25
C CYS A 87 0.48 9.12 -5.78
N ASN A 88 0.69 8.86 -4.48
CA ASN A 88 2.03 8.57 -3.97
C ASN A 88 2.61 7.26 -4.52
N TYR A 89 1.78 6.22 -4.71
CA TYR A 89 2.23 4.99 -5.37
C TYR A 89 2.77 5.27 -6.77
N PHE A 90 2.00 5.96 -7.62
CA PHE A 90 2.44 6.28 -8.97
C PHE A 90 3.65 7.22 -8.99
N LEU A 91 3.64 8.29 -8.17
CA LEU A 91 4.78 9.20 -8.11
C LEU A 91 6.04 8.46 -7.65
N GLY A 92 5.93 7.65 -6.61
CA GLY A 92 7.04 6.89 -6.05
C GLY A 92 7.71 5.99 -7.10
N LYS A 93 6.94 5.36 -8.00
CA LYS A 93 7.46 4.54 -9.11
C LYS A 93 8.24 5.33 -10.16
N LEU A 94 7.92 6.61 -10.36
CA LEU A 94 8.59 7.48 -11.34
C LEU A 94 9.86 8.13 -10.79
N ILE A 95 10.04 8.15 -9.47
CA ILE A 95 11.20 8.77 -8.81
C ILE A 95 12.37 7.79 -8.82
N SER A 96 13.49 8.23 -9.40
CA SER A 96 14.75 7.47 -9.45
C SER A 96 15.59 7.63 -8.18
N ASP A 97 15.46 8.75 -7.46
CA ASP A 97 16.13 8.94 -6.17
C ASP A 97 15.48 8.05 -5.11
N GLU A 98 16.22 7.04 -4.63
CA GLU A 98 15.69 6.04 -3.72
C GLU A 98 15.17 6.64 -2.40
N LYS A 99 15.83 7.69 -1.88
CA LYS A 99 15.46 8.31 -0.60
C LYS A 99 14.17 9.12 -0.73
N GLU A 100 14.04 9.90 -1.79
CA GLU A 100 12.81 10.62 -2.11
C GLU A 100 11.67 9.64 -2.37
N GLY A 101 11.92 8.60 -3.17
CA GLY A 101 10.95 7.57 -3.47
C GLY A 101 10.46 6.83 -2.22
N GLU A 102 11.36 6.47 -1.30
CA GLU A 102 11.01 5.81 -0.03
C GLU A 102 10.12 6.72 0.84
N LYS A 103 10.44 8.02 0.91
CA LYS A 103 9.61 8.99 1.64
C LYS A 103 8.19 9.05 1.06
N ILE A 104 8.08 9.12 -0.26
CA ILE A 104 6.80 9.18 -0.98
C ILE A 104 5.95 7.93 -0.69
N PHE A 105 6.54 6.73 -0.80
CA PHE A 105 5.82 5.49 -0.49
C PHE A 105 5.41 5.41 0.98
N LYS A 106 6.22 5.93 1.91
CA LYS A 106 5.85 5.97 3.33
C LYS A 106 4.66 6.89 3.59
N GLU A 107 4.58 8.02 2.91
CA GLU A 107 3.43 8.93 2.97
C GLU A 107 2.16 8.26 2.39
N GLY A 108 2.30 7.55 1.27
CA GLY A 108 1.22 6.77 0.67
C GLY A 108 0.75 5.60 1.53
N GLU A 109 1.68 4.83 2.10
CA GLU A 109 1.43 3.74 3.05
C GLU A 109 0.57 4.23 4.23
N ALA A 110 0.98 5.34 4.86
CA ALA A 110 0.26 5.91 6.00
C ALA A 110 -1.17 6.31 5.62
N ALA A 111 -1.37 6.93 4.45
CA ALA A 111 -2.68 7.34 3.98
C ALA A 111 -3.58 6.14 3.63
N GLY A 112 -3.05 5.13 2.95
CA GLY A 112 -3.80 3.90 2.65
C GLY A 112 -4.26 3.18 3.94
N LYS A 113 -3.37 3.09 4.94
CA LYS A 113 -3.69 2.51 6.24
C LYS A 113 -4.70 3.33 7.06
N ILE A 114 -4.79 4.63 6.81
CA ILE A 114 -5.86 5.46 7.39
C ILE A 114 -7.17 5.17 6.66
N ALA A 115 -7.18 5.20 5.32
CA ALA A 115 -8.37 4.93 4.52
C ALA A 115 -8.99 3.56 4.81
N SER A 116 -8.17 2.51 4.98
CA SER A 116 -8.65 1.16 5.31
C SER A 116 -9.33 1.06 6.68
N ARG A 117 -9.01 1.99 7.60
CA ARG A 117 -9.66 2.08 8.92
C ARG A 117 -10.94 2.92 8.89
N LEU A 118 -11.00 3.91 8.01
CA LEU A 118 -12.20 4.75 7.85
C LEU A 118 -13.36 3.96 7.23
N GLU A 119 -13.07 3.20 6.16
CA GLU A 119 -14.08 2.40 5.45
C GLU A 119 -13.58 0.95 5.30
N PRO A 120 -13.70 0.11 6.34
CA PRO A 120 -13.13 -1.25 6.35
C PRO A 120 -13.86 -2.25 5.42
N ASN A 121 -14.94 -1.82 4.78
CA ASN A 121 -15.72 -2.58 3.80
C ASN A 121 -15.44 -2.16 2.35
N LYS A 122 -14.48 -1.26 2.10
CA LYS A 122 -14.05 -0.87 0.76
C LYS A 122 -12.62 -1.33 0.47
N PRO A 123 -12.29 -1.68 -0.79
CA PRO A 123 -10.99 -2.24 -1.12
C PRO A 123 -9.87 -1.19 -1.20
N ASP A 124 -10.18 0.07 -1.54
CA ASP A 124 -9.16 1.06 -1.96
C ASP A 124 -8.08 1.29 -0.90
N GLY A 125 -8.48 1.48 0.36
CA GLY A 125 -7.54 1.72 1.45
C GLY A 125 -6.58 0.54 1.67
N PHE A 126 -7.10 -0.69 1.66
CA PHE A 126 -6.27 -1.90 1.80
C PHE A 126 -5.34 -2.07 0.60
N PHE A 127 -5.86 -1.88 -0.61
CA PHE A 127 -5.08 -2.04 -1.83
C PHE A 127 -3.91 -1.05 -1.88
N TRP A 128 -4.17 0.25 -1.73
CA TRP A 128 -3.11 1.26 -1.83
C TRP A 128 -2.16 1.23 -0.63
N TYR A 129 -2.60 0.77 0.55
CA TYR A 129 -1.68 0.47 1.66
C TYR A 129 -0.68 -0.64 1.27
N GLY A 130 -1.18 -1.80 0.84
CA GLY A 130 -0.32 -2.92 0.49
C GLY A 130 0.52 -2.67 -0.76
N ALA A 131 0.04 -1.90 -1.74
CA ALA A 131 0.79 -1.53 -2.93
C ALA A 131 2.00 -0.64 -2.62
N ASN A 132 1.82 0.41 -1.81
CA ASN A 132 2.93 1.27 -1.37
C ASN A 132 3.94 0.48 -0.53
N LEU A 133 3.46 -0.39 0.35
CA LEU A 133 4.30 -1.24 1.19
C LEU A 133 5.07 -2.29 0.36
N GLY A 134 4.46 -2.83 -0.69
CA GLY A 134 5.09 -3.74 -1.64
C GLY A 134 6.23 -3.10 -2.43
N GLU A 135 6.09 -1.84 -2.83
CA GLU A 135 7.20 -1.13 -3.50
C GLU A 135 8.34 -0.78 -2.54
N GLN A 136 8.06 -0.43 -1.28
CA GLN A 136 9.12 -0.33 -0.24
C GLN A 136 9.84 -1.67 -0.04
N ALA A 137 9.09 -2.78 -0.01
CA ALA A 137 9.64 -4.12 0.12
C ALA A 137 10.58 -4.47 -1.05
N LYS A 138 10.23 -4.12 -2.28
CA LYS A 138 11.08 -4.32 -3.47
C LYS A 138 12.38 -3.50 -3.39
N ARG A 139 12.33 -2.26 -2.90
CA ARG A 139 13.51 -1.40 -2.74
C ARG A 139 14.43 -1.82 -1.61
N SER A 140 13.86 -2.36 -0.53
CA SER A 140 14.61 -2.78 0.65
C SER A 140 14.25 -4.23 1.05
N PRO A 141 14.60 -5.25 0.24
CA PRO A 141 14.11 -6.62 0.44
C PRO A 141 14.53 -7.22 1.78
N LEU A 142 15.77 -6.96 2.21
CA LEU A 142 16.36 -7.55 3.42
C LEU A 142 15.88 -6.90 4.73
N THR A 143 15.16 -5.78 4.67
CA THR A 143 14.66 -5.06 5.85
C THR A 143 13.15 -4.88 5.78
N LYS A 144 12.68 -4.00 4.89
CA LYS A 144 11.25 -3.76 4.66
C LYS A 144 10.57 -4.98 4.08
N GLY A 145 11.19 -5.66 3.13
CA GLY A 145 10.63 -6.87 2.52
C GLY A 145 10.25 -7.92 3.56
N LEU A 146 11.20 -8.34 4.39
CA LEU A 146 10.94 -9.36 5.41
C LEU A 146 9.89 -8.94 6.46
N THR A 147 9.88 -7.67 6.87
CA THR A 147 8.98 -7.19 7.93
C THR A 147 7.56 -6.85 7.44
N SER A 148 7.38 -6.64 6.14
CA SER A 148 6.13 -6.13 5.58
C SER A 148 5.27 -7.19 4.90
N VAL A 149 5.81 -8.38 4.65
CA VAL A 149 5.13 -9.44 3.89
C VAL A 149 3.78 -9.82 4.51
N ASP A 150 3.69 -9.95 5.82
CA ASP A 150 2.43 -10.33 6.48
C ASP A 150 1.38 -9.22 6.40
N ASP A 151 1.80 -7.96 6.54
CA ASP A 151 0.93 -6.79 6.36
C ASP A 151 0.41 -6.70 4.91
N ILE A 152 1.26 -6.94 3.91
CA ILE A 152 0.85 -6.95 2.50
C ILE A 152 -0.13 -8.09 2.24
N ARG A 153 0.17 -9.30 2.74
CA ARG A 153 -0.73 -10.46 2.61
C ARG A 153 -2.10 -10.18 3.22
N SER A 154 -2.13 -9.66 4.45
CA SER A 154 -3.37 -9.32 5.13
C SER A 154 -4.17 -8.27 4.36
N ALA A 155 -3.51 -7.24 3.84
CA ALA A 155 -4.17 -6.19 3.08
C ALA A 155 -4.75 -6.71 1.75
N MET A 156 -3.98 -7.49 0.98
CA MET A 156 -4.43 -8.02 -0.31
C MET A 156 -5.51 -9.08 -0.17
N ASN A 157 -5.44 -9.93 0.86
CA ASN A 157 -6.54 -10.86 1.17
C ASN A 157 -7.83 -10.10 1.49
N ARG A 158 -7.74 -8.99 2.23
CA ARG A 158 -8.91 -8.16 2.50
C ARG A 158 -9.50 -7.51 1.24
N VAL A 159 -8.66 -7.09 0.30
CA VAL A 159 -9.11 -6.63 -1.02
C VAL A 159 -9.88 -7.74 -1.74
N ILE A 160 -9.31 -8.95 -1.79
CA ILE A 160 -9.95 -10.11 -2.45
C ILE A 160 -11.29 -10.45 -1.80
N GLU A 161 -11.40 -10.40 -0.46
CA GLU A 161 -12.64 -10.65 0.25
C GLU A 161 -13.74 -9.62 -0.08
N ILE A 162 -13.37 -8.37 -0.29
CA ILE A 162 -14.31 -7.27 -0.57
C ILE A 162 -14.70 -7.26 -2.05
N GLU A 163 -13.71 -7.26 -2.93
CA GLU A 163 -13.87 -7.13 -4.37
C GLU A 163 -12.70 -7.83 -5.10
N PRO A 164 -12.85 -9.12 -5.46
CA PRO A 164 -11.78 -9.91 -6.08
C PRO A 164 -11.20 -9.33 -7.38
N ALA A 165 -12.03 -8.63 -8.17
CA ALA A 165 -11.64 -8.05 -9.45
C ALA A 165 -11.07 -6.61 -9.32
N TYR A 166 -11.02 -6.05 -8.11
CA TYR A 166 -10.59 -4.67 -7.90
C TYR A 166 -9.21 -4.40 -8.53
N GLN A 167 -9.12 -3.30 -9.28
CA GLN A 167 -7.92 -2.91 -10.03
C GLN A 167 -7.42 -4.03 -10.95
N GLY A 168 -8.33 -4.67 -11.69
CA GLY A 168 -7.97 -5.73 -12.63
C GLY A 168 -7.38 -6.95 -11.93
N ALA A 169 -7.98 -7.36 -10.81
CA ALA A 169 -7.57 -8.51 -9.99
C ALA A 169 -6.13 -8.43 -9.46
N SER A 170 -5.56 -7.23 -9.38
CA SER A 170 -4.15 -7.01 -9.02
C SER A 170 -3.77 -7.51 -7.61
N ALA A 171 -4.73 -7.65 -6.69
CA ALA A 171 -4.44 -8.20 -5.37
C ALA A 171 -3.94 -9.66 -5.42
N PHE A 172 -4.47 -10.47 -6.33
CA PHE A 172 -3.97 -11.82 -6.58
C PHE A 172 -2.54 -11.79 -7.13
N ASP A 173 -2.27 -10.86 -8.04
CA ASP A 173 -0.95 -10.70 -8.64
C ASP A 173 0.11 -10.32 -7.61
N VAL A 174 -0.21 -9.38 -6.71
CA VAL A 174 0.67 -8.98 -5.60
C VAL A 174 0.98 -10.18 -4.69
N LEU A 175 -0.03 -10.97 -4.32
CA LEU A 175 0.16 -12.17 -3.49
C LEU A 175 1.05 -13.19 -4.21
N ALA A 176 0.83 -13.41 -5.50
CA ALA A 176 1.64 -14.34 -6.29
C ALA A 176 3.11 -13.91 -6.38
N GLN A 177 3.37 -12.61 -6.61
CA GLN A 177 4.74 -12.07 -6.60
C GLN A 177 5.43 -12.24 -5.24
N ILE A 178 4.70 -12.12 -4.12
CA ILE A 178 5.23 -12.41 -2.79
C ILE A 178 5.63 -13.88 -2.68
N GLU A 179 4.75 -14.80 -3.10
CA GLU A 179 5.04 -16.23 -3.03
C GLU A 179 6.24 -16.63 -3.90
N LEU A 180 6.43 -16.00 -5.07
CA LEU A 180 7.60 -16.22 -5.93
C LEU A 180 8.89 -15.62 -5.35
N SER A 181 8.83 -14.41 -4.81
CA SER A 181 10.02 -13.67 -4.34
C SER A 181 10.52 -14.11 -2.96
N THR A 182 9.69 -14.78 -2.16
CA THR A 182 10.01 -15.16 -0.77
C THR A 182 10.28 -16.65 -0.59
N GLY A 183 10.57 -17.39 -1.66
CA GLY A 183 10.74 -18.86 -1.62
C GLY A 183 11.74 -19.37 -0.56
N LEU A 184 12.84 -18.65 -0.33
CA LEU A 184 13.84 -19.03 0.69
C LEU A 184 13.34 -18.92 2.14
N VAL A 185 12.28 -18.16 2.37
CA VAL A 185 11.73 -17.87 3.70
C VAL A 185 10.25 -18.25 3.84
N GLY A 186 9.73 -19.06 2.91
CA GLY A 186 8.42 -19.71 3.03
C GLY A 186 7.41 -19.42 1.92
N GLY A 187 7.75 -18.63 0.91
CA GLY A 187 6.95 -18.48 -0.30
C GLY A 187 6.80 -19.78 -1.08
N LYS A 188 5.64 -20.01 -1.70
CA LYS A 188 5.33 -21.24 -2.44
C LYS A 188 4.96 -20.93 -3.90
N PRO A 189 5.82 -21.22 -4.88
CA PRO A 189 5.52 -20.99 -6.30
C PRO A 189 4.21 -21.63 -6.78
N GLU A 190 3.80 -22.76 -6.21
CA GLU A 190 2.52 -23.41 -6.50
C GLU A 190 1.34 -22.52 -6.08
N LYS A 191 1.43 -21.83 -4.94
CA LYS A 191 0.40 -20.87 -4.52
C LYS A 191 0.36 -19.65 -5.44
N ALA A 192 1.51 -19.23 -5.96
CA ALA A 192 1.54 -18.14 -6.95
C ALA A 192 0.73 -18.51 -8.20
N VAL A 193 0.88 -19.75 -8.68
CA VAL A 193 0.06 -20.29 -9.77
C VAL A 193 -1.42 -20.27 -9.40
N GLU A 194 -1.82 -20.77 -8.23
CA GLU A 194 -3.23 -20.76 -7.80
C GLU A 194 -3.83 -19.35 -7.76
N TYR A 195 -3.10 -18.35 -7.26
CA TYR A 195 -3.58 -16.97 -7.24
C TYR A 195 -3.73 -16.41 -8.65
N LEU A 196 -2.76 -16.64 -9.53
CA LEU A 196 -2.77 -16.09 -10.88
C LEU A 196 -3.75 -16.79 -11.82
N GLU A 197 -4.00 -18.08 -11.63
CA GLU A 197 -5.08 -18.81 -12.31
C GLU A 197 -6.45 -18.23 -11.93
N LYS A 198 -6.69 -17.88 -10.65
CA LYS A 198 -7.91 -17.17 -10.24
C LYS A 198 -7.98 -15.75 -10.82
N ALA A 199 -6.87 -15.04 -10.82
CA ALA A 199 -6.80 -13.67 -11.33
C ALA A 199 -7.14 -13.61 -12.84
N ILE A 200 -6.63 -14.56 -13.64
CA ILE A 200 -6.86 -14.57 -15.08
C ILE A 200 -8.29 -15.01 -15.46
N GLU A 201 -8.98 -15.75 -14.58
CA GLU A 201 -10.41 -16.06 -14.76
C GLU A 201 -11.28 -14.80 -14.66
N LEU A 202 -10.92 -13.90 -13.74
CA LEU A 202 -11.59 -12.60 -13.55
C LEU A 202 -11.21 -11.62 -14.66
N GLU A 203 -9.91 -11.54 -15.00
CA GLU A 203 -9.35 -10.46 -15.82
C GLU A 203 -8.53 -11.00 -16.98
N LYS A 204 -9.23 -11.62 -17.93
CA LYS A 204 -8.64 -12.35 -19.06
C LYS A 204 -7.75 -11.49 -19.96
N GLU A 205 -7.91 -10.18 -19.98
CA GLU A 205 -7.13 -9.30 -20.86
C GLU A 205 -6.01 -8.57 -20.12
N ASN A 206 -5.75 -8.91 -18.86
CA ASN A 206 -4.65 -8.30 -18.09
C ASN A 206 -3.30 -8.91 -18.49
N ALA A 207 -2.46 -8.10 -19.15
CA ALA A 207 -1.15 -8.53 -19.65
C ALA A 207 -0.15 -8.88 -18.53
N TYR A 208 -0.17 -8.15 -17.40
CA TYR A 208 0.70 -8.44 -16.26
C TYR A 208 0.35 -9.78 -15.61
N ILE A 209 -0.94 -10.05 -15.36
CA ILE A 209 -1.38 -11.33 -14.79
C ILE A 209 -0.92 -12.47 -15.70
N ARG A 210 -1.03 -12.33 -17.02
CA ARG A 210 -0.56 -13.36 -17.97
C ARG A 210 0.96 -13.56 -17.91
N LEU A 211 1.72 -12.47 -17.83
CA LEU A 211 3.18 -12.54 -17.74
C LEU A 211 3.60 -13.24 -16.45
N HIS A 212 3.08 -12.80 -15.32
CA HIS A 212 3.41 -13.37 -14.01
C HIS A 212 2.91 -14.82 -13.90
N LEU A 213 1.77 -15.16 -14.51
CA LEU A 213 1.30 -16.55 -14.59
C LEU A 213 2.27 -17.43 -15.38
N ALA A 214 2.82 -16.91 -16.49
CA ALA A 214 3.86 -17.62 -17.23
C ALA A 214 5.11 -17.85 -16.37
N GLN A 215 5.55 -16.83 -15.64
CA GLN A 215 6.71 -16.94 -14.74
C GLN A 215 6.45 -17.91 -13.59
N ALA A 216 5.26 -17.90 -13.00
CA ALA A 216 4.85 -18.83 -11.96
C ALA A 216 4.84 -20.27 -12.48
N TYR A 217 4.29 -20.51 -13.68
CA TYR A 217 4.36 -21.82 -14.33
C TYR A 217 5.80 -22.29 -14.57
N LEU A 218 6.69 -21.41 -15.04
CA LEU A 218 8.11 -21.75 -15.19
C LEU A 218 8.76 -22.14 -13.85
N ALA A 219 8.42 -21.43 -12.76
CA ALA A 219 8.95 -21.72 -11.43
C ALA A 219 8.54 -23.11 -10.91
N VAL A 220 7.44 -23.67 -11.40
CA VAL A 220 6.96 -25.03 -11.08
C VAL A 220 7.16 -26.04 -12.23
N ASN A 221 8.03 -25.73 -13.19
CA ASN A 221 8.37 -26.57 -14.36
C ASN A 221 7.17 -26.93 -15.26
N ARG A 222 6.14 -26.07 -15.33
CA ARG A 222 4.97 -26.18 -16.23
C ARG A 222 5.19 -25.41 -17.53
N ASP A 223 6.23 -25.81 -18.26
CA ASP A 223 6.74 -25.10 -19.45
C ASP A 223 5.71 -24.91 -20.57
N SER A 224 4.84 -25.90 -20.81
CA SER A 224 3.80 -25.82 -21.84
C SER A 224 2.78 -24.73 -21.53
N GLU A 225 2.31 -24.67 -20.29
CA GLU A 225 1.36 -23.66 -19.84
C GLU A 225 1.98 -22.27 -19.80
N ALA A 226 3.24 -22.15 -19.39
CA ALA A 226 3.98 -20.90 -19.49
C ALA A 226 4.01 -20.37 -20.93
N LYS A 227 4.43 -21.21 -21.89
CA LYS A 227 4.52 -20.83 -23.31
C LYS A 227 3.17 -20.41 -23.88
N LYS A 228 2.06 -21.04 -23.45
CA LYS A 228 0.70 -20.64 -23.85
C LYS A 228 0.39 -19.20 -23.42
N GLN A 229 0.71 -18.82 -22.18
CA GLN A 229 0.44 -17.46 -21.70
C GLN A 229 1.30 -16.42 -22.44
N LEU A 230 2.60 -16.70 -22.65
CA LEU A 230 3.50 -15.79 -23.37
C LEU A 230 3.03 -15.57 -24.82
N ASN A 231 2.62 -16.64 -25.51
CA ASN A 231 2.08 -16.54 -26.87
C ASN A 231 0.77 -15.73 -26.90
N TYR A 232 -0.08 -15.85 -25.88
CA TYR A 232 -1.29 -15.04 -25.78
C TYR A 232 -0.96 -13.54 -25.70
N ILE A 233 0.03 -13.16 -24.89
CA ILE A 233 0.48 -11.76 -24.80
C ILE A 233 0.92 -11.23 -26.17
N MET A 234 1.54 -12.05 -27.01
CA MET A 234 1.95 -11.63 -28.36
C MET A 234 0.78 -11.42 -29.33
N GLN A 235 -0.41 -11.94 -29.04
CA GLN A 235 -1.57 -11.94 -29.94
C GLN A 235 -2.73 -11.09 -29.44
N MET A 236 -2.74 -10.72 -28.15
CA MET A 236 -3.83 -9.94 -27.56
C MET A 236 -3.86 -8.51 -28.09
N LYS A 237 -5.04 -7.90 -28.02
CA LYS A 237 -5.24 -6.48 -28.34
C LYS A 237 -5.36 -5.73 -27.01
N PRO A 238 -4.40 -4.84 -26.66
CA PRO A 238 -4.48 -4.10 -25.41
C PRO A 238 -5.58 -3.03 -25.46
N SER A 239 -6.18 -2.76 -24.32
CA SER A 239 -6.96 -1.52 -24.13
C SER A 239 -6.00 -0.32 -24.20
N PRO A 240 -6.42 0.83 -24.80
CA PRO A 240 -5.63 2.06 -24.79
C PRO A 240 -5.17 2.50 -23.40
N ASP A 241 -5.99 2.25 -22.37
CA ASP A 241 -5.71 2.65 -20.99
C ASP A 241 -4.62 1.80 -20.31
N TYR A 242 -4.27 0.65 -20.90
CA TYR A 242 -3.27 -0.29 -20.38
C TYR A 242 -2.13 -0.55 -21.37
N LEU A 243 -1.93 0.36 -22.32
CA LEU A 243 -0.85 0.26 -23.31
C LEU A 243 0.55 0.14 -22.66
N PRO A 244 0.92 0.96 -21.65
CA PRO A 244 2.23 0.85 -21.02
C PRO A 244 2.48 -0.53 -20.39
N GLU A 245 1.51 -1.06 -19.65
CA GLU A 245 1.56 -2.36 -18.99
C GLU A 245 1.66 -3.51 -20.00
N TYR A 246 0.92 -3.40 -21.11
CA TYR A 246 1.02 -4.35 -22.21
C TYR A 246 2.38 -4.31 -22.90
N GLU A 247 2.93 -3.12 -23.18
CA GLU A 247 4.23 -2.99 -23.84
C GLU A 247 5.37 -3.58 -22.98
N GLU A 248 5.33 -3.33 -21.68
CA GLU A 248 6.25 -3.95 -20.72
C GLU A 248 6.11 -5.48 -20.73
N SER A 249 4.87 -5.99 -20.63
CA SER A 249 4.59 -7.41 -20.62
C SER A 249 5.02 -8.10 -21.91
N LEU A 250 4.78 -7.48 -23.06
CA LEU A 250 5.18 -7.97 -24.37
C LEU A 250 6.70 -8.04 -24.53
N LYS A 251 7.42 -7.03 -24.02
CA LYS A 251 8.88 -7.00 -24.04
C LYS A 251 9.46 -8.16 -23.23
N GLU A 252 8.98 -8.37 -22.00
CA GLU A 252 9.46 -9.47 -21.17
C GLU A 252 9.04 -10.84 -21.72
N ALA A 253 7.83 -10.95 -22.28
CA ALA A 253 7.37 -12.19 -22.92
C ALA A 253 8.26 -12.61 -24.09
N LYS A 254 8.62 -11.67 -24.98
CA LYS A 254 9.56 -11.92 -26.09
C LYS A 254 10.93 -12.40 -25.60
N LYS A 255 11.44 -11.78 -24.53
CA LYS A 255 12.71 -12.14 -23.91
C LYS A 255 12.66 -13.55 -23.30
N LEU A 256 11.60 -13.88 -22.55
CA LEU A 256 11.43 -15.22 -21.97
C LEU A 256 11.32 -16.29 -23.05
N ILE A 257 10.57 -16.04 -24.13
CA ILE A 257 10.50 -16.96 -25.28
C ILE A 257 11.90 -17.19 -25.86
N ALA A 258 12.67 -16.14 -26.13
CA ALA A 258 13.97 -16.26 -26.76
C ALA A 258 15.06 -16.91 -25.87
N THR A 259 14.90 -16.88 -24.55
CA THR A 259 15.93 -17.33 -23.60
C THR A 259 15.61 -18.65 -22.90
N ARG A 260 14.33 -19.05 -22.88
CA ARG A 260 13.87 -20.22 -22.13
C ARG A 260 13.27 -21.32 -23.01
N PHE A 261 12.87 -21.00 -24.25
CA PHE A 261 12.16 -21.91 -25.16
C PHE A 261 12.81 -21.97 -26.54
#